data_AF-A0AA37VQH5-F1
#
_entry.id   AF-A0AA37VQH5-F1
#
_cell.length_a   1.000
_cell.length_b   1.000
_cell.length_c   1.000
_cell.angle_alpha   90.00
_cell.angle_beta   90.00
_cell.angle_gamma   90.00
#
_symmetry.space_group_name_H-M   'P 1'
#
loop_
_entity.id
_entity.type
_entity.pdbx_description
1 polymer ?
#
loop_
_entity_poly.entity_id
_entity_poly.type
_entity_poly.pdbx_seq_one_letter_code
_entity_poly.pdbx_strand_id
1 'polypeptide(L)'
;MRSSCATYGADQRALCRGTIGTVERYPMALNIKDPSVHEAVKQLAALTGESQSQAVAMAVNERLARLQQDDLAVRLLGIGHKTAQRMNSATEMLDHAELLYDDEGLPA
;
A
#
# COMPACT_ATOMS: atom_id res chain seq x y z
N MET A 1 -6.47 -22.14 44.59
CA MET A 1 -6.92 -20.85 44.03
C MET A 1 -6.66 -20.86 42.53
N ARG A 2 -7.71 -21.01 41.72
CA ARG A 2 -7.68 -20.90 40.26
C ARG A 2 -8.12 -19.47 39.91
N SER A 3 -7.39 -18.77 39.05
CA SER A 3 -7.91 -17.66 38.23
C SER A 3 -6.86 -17.38 37.15
N SER A 4 -6.98 -18.04 36.00
CA SER A 4 -7.71 -17.60 34.80
C SER A 4 -6.82 -16.73 33.89
N CYS A 5 -6.12 -17.43 33.00
CA CYS A 5 -5.50 -16.90 31.79
C CYS A 5 -6.64 -16.49 30.84
N ALA A 6 -6.85 -15.19 30.67
CA ALA A 6 -7.81 -14.66 29.72
C ALA A 6 -7.17 -14.56 28.33
N THR A 7 -7.78 -15.29 27.41
CA THR A 7 -7.57 -15.39 25.96
C THR A 7 -7.37 -14.04 25.27
N TYR A 8 -6.24 -13.85 24.59
CA TYR A 8 -6.09 -12.84 23.53
C TYR A 8 -6.73 -13.41 22.25
N GLY A 9 -7.96 -12.99 21.98
CA GLY A 9 -8.69 -13.39 20.79
C GLY A 9 -9.72 -12.35 20.40
N ALA A 10 -9.62 -11.93 19.15
CA ALA A 10 -10.65 -11.35 18.30
C ALA A 10 -10.85 -9.83 18.31
N ASP A 11 -10.82 -9.32 17.08
CA ASP A 11 -11.73 -8.33 16.53
C ASP A 11 -11.33 -6.85 16.62
N GLN A 12 -10.54 -6.40 15.63
CA GLN A 12 -10.36 -4.97 15.30
C GLN A 12 -11.08 -4.60 13.98
N ARG A 13 -12.24 -5.20 13.69
CA ARG A 13 -13.05 -4.81 12.53
C ARG A 13 -14.50 -4.56 12.89
N ALA A 14 -14.74 -3.59 13.77
CA ALA A 14 -15.96 -2.82 13.72
C ALA A 14 -15.77 -1.48 14.44
N LEU A 15 -16.33 -0.42 13.84
CA LEU A 15 -16.60 0.91 14.41
C LEU A 15 -15.44 1.92 14.29
N CYS A 16 -15.56 2.85 13.34
CA CYS A 16 -16.00 4.21 13.66
C CYS A 16 -16.09 5.08 12.40
N ARG A 17 -17.29 5.64 12.21
CA ARG A 17 -17.58 6.76 11.30
C ARG A 17 -16.97 8.02 11.90
N GLY A 18 -16.37 8.85 11.05
CA GLY A 18 -16.21 10.30 11.20
C GLY A 18 -15.96 10.84 12.62
N THR A 19 -14.73 10.75 13.09
CA THR A 19 -14.15 11.72 14.01
C THR A 19 -12.76 12.04 13.50
N ILE A 20 -12.40 13.33 13.49
CA ILE A 20 -11.03 13.78 13.21
C ILE A 20 -10.22 13.30 14.41
N GLY A 21 -9.76 12.06 14.35
CA GLY A 21 -8.99 11.44 15.42
C GLY A 21 -7.70 12.21 15.54
N THR A 22 -7.55 12.94 16.64
CA THR A 22 -6.24 13.32 17.16
C THR A 22 -5.40 12.05 17.14
N VAL A 23 -4.41 11.98 16.25
CA VAL A 23 -3.50 10.83 16.14
C VAL A 23 -2.87 10.69 17.52
N GLU A 24 -3.39 9.77 18.32
CA GLU A 24 -2.82 9.42 19.62
C GLU A 24 -1.40 8.96 19.29
N ARG A 25 -0.43 9.84 19.56
CA ARG A 25 0.99 9.57 19.41
C ARG A 25 1.37 8.57 20.49
N TYR A 26 1.00 7.31 20.30
CA TYR A 26 1.50 6.22 21.12
C TYR A 26 3.03 6.30 21.04
N PRO A 27 3.73 6.44 22.17
CA PRO A 27 5.19 6.53 22.15
C PRO A 27 5.72 5.19 21.63
N MET A 28 6.03 5.15 20.34
CA MET A 28 6.66 3.99 19.73
C MET A 28 8.10 3.94 20.25
N ALA A 29 8.36 3.11 21.26
CA ALA A 29 9.71 2.77 21.63
C ALA A 29 10.30 1.88 20.53
N LEU A 30 11.35 2.36 19.85
CA LEU A 30 12.05 1.60 18.83
C LEU A 30 13.26 0.93 19.47
N ASN A 31 13.20 -0.38 19.69
CA ASN A 31 14.32 -1.14 20.26
C ASN A 31 15.22 -1.69 19.14
N ILE A 32 16.42 -1.12 19.01
CA ILE A 32 17.45 -1.55 18.05
C ILE A 32 18.59 -2.19 18.85
N LYS A 33 18.87 -3.47 18.59
CA LYS A 33 19.91 -4.22 19.29
C LYS A 33 21.31 -4.03 18.70
N ASP A 34 21.39 -3.56 17.46
CA ASP A 34 22.65 -3.26 16.80
C ASP A 34 23.09 -1.82 17.13
N PRO A 35 24.26 -1.61 17.75
CA PRO A 35 24.72 -0.28 18.16
C PRO A 35 25.02 0.63 16.96
N SER A 36 25.49 0.08 15.84
CA SER A 36 25.79 0.87 14.63
C SER A 36 24.52 1.42 14.00
N VAL A 37 23.45 0.61 13.95
CA VAL A 37 22.14 1.01 13.45
C VAL A 37 21.48 2.01 14.41
N HIS A 38 21.64 1.82 15.72
CA HIS A 38 21.12 2.77 16.71
C HIS A 38 21.72 4.17 16.53
N GLU A 39 23.04 4.28 16.35
CA GLU A 39 23.69 5.57 16.10
C GLU A 39 23.29 6.18 14.75
N ALA A 40 23.15 5.38 13.70
CA ALA A 40 22.65 5.85 12.41
C ALA A 40 21.23 6.42 12.52
N VAL A 41 20.34 5.75 13.26
CA VAL A 41 18.96 6.22 13.49
C VAL A 41 18.93 7.50 14.34
N LYS A 42 19.82 7.61 15.32
CA LYS A 42 19.96 8.82 16.14
C LYS A 42 20.41 10.02 15.29
N GLN A 43 21.39 9.83 14.39
CA GLN A 43 21.81 10.85 13.45
C GLN A 43 20.70 11.23 12.48
N LEU A 44 19.99 10.23 11.93
CA LEU A 44 18.86 10.46 11.04
C LEU A 44 17.79 11.33 11.71
N ALA A 45 17.39 10.97 12.93
CA ALA A 45 16.42 11.73 13.72
C ALA A 45 16.88 13.17 13.99
N ALA A 46 18.17 13.38 14.28
CA ALA A 46 18.74 14.70 14.51
C ALA A 46 18.73 15.56 13.23
N LEU A 47 18.95 14.95 12.07
CA LEU A 47 18.92 15.64 10.78
C LEU A 47 17.49 15.95 10.32
N THR A 48 16.51 15.07 10.58
CA THR A 48 15.11 15.28 10.18
C THR A 48 14.31 16.10 11.19
N GLY A 49 14.81 16.26 12.42
CA GLY A 49 14.09 16.95 13.50
C GLY A 49 12.91 16.13 14.06
N GLU A 50 12.91 14.82 13.82
CA GLU A 50 11.84 13.91 14.22
C GLU A 50 12.27 12.97 15.36
N SER A 51 11.33 12.22 15.92
CA SER A 51 11.70 11.10 16.80
C SER A 51 12.35 9.97 16.01
N GLN A 52 13.25 9.21 16.64
CA GLN A 52 13.89 8.02 16.02
C GLN A 52 12.87 7.07 15.36
N SER A 53 11.75 6.84 16.04
CA SER A 53 10.68 5.97 15.57
C SER A 53 9.96 6.53 14.34
N GLN A 54 9.73 7.84 14.30
CA GLN A 54 9.11 8.50 13.15
C GLN A 54 10.07 8.52 11.95
N ALA A 55 11.33 8.88 12.17
CA ALA A 55 12.35 8.93 11.13
C ALA A 55 12.53 7.56 10.45
N VAL A 56 12.58 6.48 11.25
CA VAL A 56 12.66 5.11 10.71
C VAL A 56 11.37 4.69 10.01
N ALA A 57 10.21 4.97 10.60
CA ALA A 57 8.93 4.63 9.97
C ALA A 57 8.80 5.28 8.58
N MET A 58 9.16 6.56 8.47
CA MET A 58 9.15 7.27 7.19
C MET A 58 10.16 6.70 6.21
N ALA A 59 11.41 6.51 6.60
CA ALA A 59 12.44 5.95 5.74
C ALA A 59 12.09 4.54 5.21
N VAL A 60 11.52 3.68 6.07
CA VAL A 60 11.05 2.35 5.68
C VAL A 60 9.88 2.44 4.71
N ASN A 61 8.89 3.26 5.00
CA ASN A 61 7.71 3.42 4.13
C ASN A 61 8.09 3.98 2.76
N GLU A 62 8.99 4.96 2.70
CA GLU A 62 9.49 5.49 1.44
C GLU A 62 10.23 4.42 0.62
N ARG A 63 11.07 3.61 1.27
CA ARG A 63 11.79 2.55 0.58
C ARG A 63 10.82 1.49 0.05
N LEU A 64 9.82 1.11 0.84
CA LEU A 64 8.78 0.18 0.42
C LEU A 64 7.98 0.75 -0.75
N ALA A 65 7.56 2.02 -0.69
CA ALA A 65 6.82 2.67 -1.76
C ALA A 65 7.61 2.65 -3.07
N ARG A 66 8.91 2.97 -3.04
CA ARG A 66 9.78 2.89 -4.23
C ARG A 66 9.82 1.47 -4.81
N LEU A 67 10.03 0.45 -3.96
CA LEU A 67 10.08 -0.94 -4.40
C LEU A 67 8.73 -1.47 -4.92
N GLN A 68 7.62 -1.01 -4.34
CA GLN A 68 6.27 -1.37 -4.77
C GLN A 68 5.87 -0.69 -6.08
N GLN A 69 6.38 0.51 -6.37
CA GLN A 69 6.16 1.13 -7.68
C GLN A 69 6.83 0.35 -8.80
N ASP A 70 8.02 -0.19 -8.57
CA ASP A 70 8.69 -1.08 -9.53
C ASP A 70 7.87 -2.36 -9.76
N ASP A 71 7.21 -2.91 -8.72
CA ASP A 71 6.30 -4.06 -8.83
C ASP A 71 4.99 -3.71 -9.57
N LEU A 72 4.45 -2.50 -9.41
CA LEU A 72 3.21 -2.09 -10.08
C LEU A 72 3.35 -2.14 -11.60
N ALA A 73 4.47 -1.66 -12.15
CA ALA A 73 4.73 -1.71 -13.58
C ALA A 73 4.76 -3.16 -14.10
N VAL A 74 5.45 -4.05 -13.38
CA VAL A 74 5.49 -5.49 -13.69
C VAL A 74 4.09 -6.10 -13.65
N ARG A 75 3.28 -5.75 -12.65
CA ARG A 75 1.90 -6.24 -12.52
C ARG A 75 1.00 -5.75 -13.65
N LEU A 76 1.09 -4.48 -14.04
CA LEU A 76 0.32 -3.92 -15.15
C LEU A 76 0.68 -4.59 -16.47
N LEU A 77 1.97 -4.78 -16.75
CA LEU A 77 2.43 -5.53 -17.93
C LEU A 77 1.95 -6.98 -17.91
N GLY A 78 1.98 -7.63 -16.74
CA GLY A 78 1.44 -8.97 -16.56
C GLY A 78 -0.05 -9.08 -16.88
N ILE A 79 -0.85 -8.06 -16.52
CA ILE A 79 -2.27 -7.98 -16.91
C ILE A 79 -2.38 -7.78 -18.42
N GLY A 80 -1.61 -6.85 -19.00
CA GLY A 80 -1.59 -6.58 -20.44
C GLY A 80 -1.30 -7.84 -21.26
N HIS A 81 -0.26 -8.61 -20.89
CA HIS A 81 0.05 -9.88 -21.54
C HIS A 81 -1.08 -10.91 -21.42
N LYS A 82 -1.68 -11.05 -20.24
CA LYS A 82 -2.82 -11.97 -20.03
C LYS A 82 -4.05 -11.57 -20.84
N THR A 83 -4.26 -10.27 -21.05
CA THR A 83 -5.35 -9.76 -21.89
C THR A 83 -5.04 -10.03 -23.36
N ALA A 84 -3.84 -9.66 -23.83
CA ALA A 84 -3.40 -9.89 -25.20
C ALA A 84 -3.46 -11.36 -25.61
N GLN A 85 -3.08 -12.29 -24.72
CA GLN A 85 -3.20 -13.74 -24.97
C GLN A 85 -4.64 -14.22 -25.21
N ARG A 86 -5.66 -13.48 -24.75
CA ARG A 86 -7.07 -13.81 -24.95
C ARG A 86 -7.68 -13.10 -26.16
N MET A 87 -6.99 -12.11 -26.71
CA MET A 87 -7.42 -11.43 -27.94
C MET A 87 -7.12 -12.35 -29.12
N ASN A 88 -8.12 -12.56 -29.97
CA ASN A 88 -7.97 -13.30 -31.21
C ASN A 88 -8.10 -12.34 -32.41
N SER A 89 -7.83 -12.83 -33.61
CA SER A 89 -7.88 -12.01 -34.83
C SER A 89 -9.26 -11.37 -35.09
N ALA A 90 -10.34 -12.00 -34.62
CA ALA A 90 -11.68 -11.40 -34.70
C ALA A 90 -11.86 -10.23 -33.71
N THR A 91 -11.12 -10.22 -32.59
CA THR A 91 -11.14 -9.12 -31.63
C THR A 91 -10.29 -7.93 -32.10
N GLU A 92 -9.21 -8.21 -32.86
CA GLU A 92 -8.31 -7.18 -33.42
C GLU A 92 -8.89 -6.46 -34.63
N MET A 93 -9.72 -7.13 -35.43
CA MET A 93 -10.31 -6.57 -36.66
C MET A 93 -11.72 -5.98 -36.46
N LEU A 94 -12.20 -5.90 -35.22
CA LEU A 94 -13.48 -5.26 -34.92
C LEU A 94 -13.40 -3.77 -35.21
N ASP A 95 -14.24 -3.28 -36.12
CA ASP A 95 -14.47 -1.85 -36.23
C ASP A 95 -15.29 -1.40 -35.01
N HIS A 96 -14.61 -0.75 -34.07
CA HIS A 96 -15.25 -0.24 -32.87
C HIS A 96 -16.27 0.86 -33.16
N ALA A 97 -16.16 1.54 -34.30
CA ALA A 97 -17.13 2.55 -34.69
C ALA A 97 -18.47 1.88 -35.03
N GLU A 98 -18.48 0.91 -35.94
CA GLU A 98 -19.69 0.14 -36.29
C GLU A 98 -20.24 -0.68 -35.11
N LEU A 99 -19.39 -1.13 -34.18
CA LEU A 99 -19.83 -1.93 -33.04
C LEU A 99 -20.52 -1.10 -31.94
N LEU A 100 -20.02 0.11 -31.67
CA LEU A 100 -20.42 0.89 -30.49
C LEU A 100 -21.34 2.05 -30.82
N TYR A 101 -21.38 2.49 -32.08
CA TYR A 101 -22.15 3.64 -32.51
C TYR A 101 -23.06 3.27 -33.68
N ASP A 102 -24.28 3.81 -33.66
CA ASP A 102 -25.17 3.75 -34.80
C ASP A 102 -24.76 4.75 -35.90
N ASP A 103 -25.50 4.75 -37.02
CA ASP A 103 -25.23 5.63 -38.16
C ASP A 103 -25.37 7.13 -37.83
N GLU A 104 -26.05 7.49 -36.73
CA GLU A 104 -26.16 8.86 -36.22
C GLU A 104 -25.03 9.21 -35.23
N GLY A 105 -24.14 8.26 -34.94
CA GLY A 105 -23.02 8.42 -34.02
C GLY A 105 -23.41 8.35 -32.55
N LEU A 106 -24.60 7.81 -32.23
CA LEU A 106 -25.07 7.63 -30.87
C LEU A 106 -24.67 6.24 -30.34
N PRO A 107 -24.37 6.11 -29.04
CA PRO A 107 -24.12 4.81 -28.44
C PRO A 107 -25.37 3.93 -28.55
N ALA A 108 -25.23 2.76 -29.18
CA ALA A 108 -26.31 1.78 -29.34
C ALA A 108 -26.71 1.10 -28.02
#